data_AF-A0A2N4T1T3-F1
#
_entry.id   AF-A0A2N4T1T3-F1
#
_cell.length_a   1.000
_cell.length_b   1.000
_cell.length_c   1.000
_cell.angle_alpha   90.00
_cell.angle_beta   90.00
_cell.angle_gamma   90.00
#
_symmetry.space_group_name_H-M   'P 1'
#
loop_
_entity.id
_entity.type
_entity.pdbx_description
1 polymer ?
#
loop_
_entity_poly.entity_id
_entity_poly.type
_entity_poly.pdbx_seq_one_letter_code
_entity_poly.pdbx_strand_id
1 'polypeptide(L)'
;MSTSAATASPSRPAGPDRVRTVRLTGDDEALRGVVEHVCAAAGARLLPAPGTGGAPPEGGPAADLELLDVRAAAGPARPGTVLVGRSEDPGLWDRAAELGGCPVAVLPEAAGWLAERVAGADPGAGGAPGGGRVLGVLGAVGGAGASTLACWLADGAAGETRPAVLVDADREGCGIDVLLGTEEQDGLRWPDLLRVAGPVHAEQLWPALARTGPLRWLSWDRSLPGDGPAPYPGVLEALRRAAGLVVVDLGRCAPEAAATAALCDEVLVVAPRTVRGVLAARRAAALLGPVPARLVPAGLDVADVDDAFAAATTGLAVAGPLRFAGSVPGAAETGRLLEAGRARRTARDVARLLRATGVLA
;
A
#
# COMPACT_ATOMS: atom_id res chain seq x y z
N MET A 1 -21.79 -0.28 -50.61
CA MET A 1 -21.78 1.16 -50.25
C MET A 1 -22.54 1.26 -48.93
N SER A 2 -21.99 1.58 -47.76
CA SER A 2 -20.82 2.38 -47.41
C SER A 2 -20.10 1.79 -46.20
N THR A 3 -18.78 1.71 -46.27
CA THR A 3 -17.87 1.40 -45.16
C THR A 3 -17.48 2.71 -44.49
N SER A 4 -17.88 2.93 -43.24
CA SER A 4 -17.47 4.10 -42.45
C SER A 4 -16.13 3.79 -41.77
N ALA A 5 -15.07 4.42 -42.27
CA ALA A 5 -13.72 4.31 -41.70
C ALA A 5 -13.62 5.14 -40.41
N ALA A 6 -13.45 4.44 -39.28
CA ALA A 6 -13.14 5.08 -38.01
C ALA A 6 -11.73 5.69 -38.08
N THR A 7 -11.68 7.01 -38.02
CA THR A 7 -10.46 7.81 -38.00
C THR A 7 -9.81 7.65 -36.63
N ALA A 8 -8.65 6.98 -36.58
CA ALA A 8 -7.84 6.89 -35.39
C ALA A 8 -7.43 8.30 -34.93
N SER A 9 -7.86 8.69 -33.73
CA SER A 9 -7.39 9.93 -33.11
C SER A 9 -5.91 9.77 -32.71
N PRO A 10 -5.08 10.80 -32.92
CA PRO A 10 -3.65 10.71 -32.68
C PRO A 10 -3.36 10.48 -31.19
N SER A 11 -2.45 9.54 -30.92
CA SER A 11 -1.87 9.31 -29.61
C SER A 11 -1.33 10.61 -29.03
N ARG A 12 -1.69 10.88 -27.76
CA ARG A 12 -1.18 12.02 -26.99
C ARG A 12 0.36 11.94 -26.94
N PRO A 13 1.10 13.02 -27.20
CA PRO A 13 2.56 12.99 -27.12
C PRO A 13 3.00 12.66 -25.69
N ALA A 14 4.00 11.78 -25.58
CA ALA A 14 4.71 11.51 -24.34
C ALA A 14 5.20 12.83 -23.74
N GLY A 15 4.95 13.03 -22.44
CA GLY A 15 5.53 14.15 -21.70
C GLY A 15 7.07 14.09 -21.75
N PRO A 16 7.77 15.20 -21.43
CA PRO A 16 9.22 15.26 -21.54
C PRO A 16 9.88 14.13 -20.74
N ASP A 17 10.93 13.58 -21.32
CA ASP A 17 11.76 12.47 -20.83
C ASP A 17 12.21 12.74 -19.39
N ARG A 18 11.42 12.28 -18.41
CA ARG A 18 11.76 12.46 -16.99
C ARG A 18 12.86 11.46 -16.67
N VAL A 19 14.06 11.97 -16.36
CA VAL A 19 15.17 11.17 -15.85
C VAL A 19 14.68 10.39 -14.63
N ARG A 20 14.68 9.06 -14.73
CA ARG A 20 14.32 8.18 -13.61
C ARG A 20 15.35 8.28 -12.50
N THR A 21 14.87 8.19 -11.28
CA THR A 21 15.69 8.27 -10.07
C THR A 21 15.74 6.92 -9.37
N VAL A 22 16.93 6.48 -9.00
CA VAL A 22 17.17 5.22 -8.28
C VAL A 22 17.78 5.56 -6.93
N ARG A 23 17.41 4.86 -5.87
CA ARG A 23 18.07 4.98 -4.55
C ARG A 23 18.62 3.62 -4.15
N LEU A 24 19.87 3.58 -3.72
CA LEU A 24 20.49 2.40 -3.12
C LEU A 24 20.63 2.63 -1.61
N THR A 25 20.10 1.70 -0.82
CA THR A 25 20.29 1.64 0.63
C THR A 25 21.33 0.57 0.94
N GLY A 26 22.49 0.99 1.42
CA GLY A 26 23.64 0.13 1.74
C GLY A 26 24.94 0.90 1.72
N ASP A 27 25.95 0.39 2.45
CA ASP A 27 27.25 1.06 2.64
C ASP A 27 28.38 0.44 1.80
N ASP A 28 28.08 -0.57 0.95
CA ASP A 28 29.08 -1.23 0.11
C ASP A 28 29.39 -0.39 -1.14
N GLU A 29 30.54 0.30 -1.11
CA GLU A 29 31.04 1.14 -2.22
C GLU A 29 31.27 0.36 -3.53
N ALA A 30 31.65 -0.92 -3.45
CA ALA A 30 31.87 -1.72 -4.65
C ALA A 30 30.54 -2.04 -5.34
N LEU A 31 29.52 -2.42 -4.55
CA LEU A 31 28.16 -2.64 -5.06
C LEU A 31 27.56 -1.33 -5.61
N ARG A 32 27.78 -0.22 -4.90
CA ARG A 32 27.38 1.12 -5.34
C ARG A 32 27.97 1.47 -6.70
N GLY A 33 29.27 1.23 -6.91
CA GLY A 33 29.93 1.49 -8.20
C GLY A 33 29.31 0.72 -9.37
N VAL A 34 28.90 -0.53 -9.16
CA VAL A 34 28.19 -1.33 -10.18
C VAL A 34 26.81 -0.76 -10.46
N VAL A 35 26.05 -0.40 -9.41
CA VAL A 35 24.72 0.20 -9.54
C VAL A 35 24.79 1.56 -10.26
N GLU A 36 25.80 2.38 -9.99
CA GLU A 36 26.03 3.65 -10.68
C GLU A 36 26.25 3.43 -12.18
N HIS A 37 27.04 2.41 -12.54
CA HIS A 37 27.25 2.04 -13.94
C HIS A 37 25.94 1.59 -14.63
N VAL A 38 25.15 0.77 -13.94
CA VAL A 38 23.83 0.31 -14.43
C VAL A 38 22.87 1.49 -14.63
N CYS A 39 22.80 2.41 -13.67
CA CYS A 39 21.95 3.60 -13.76
C CYS A 39 22.37 4.49 -14.93
N ALA A 40 23.67 4.72 -15.11
CA ALA A 40 24.20 5.51 -16.22
C ALA A 40 23.87 4.88 -17.57
N ALA A 41 24.00 3.55 -17.71
CA ALA A 41 23.65 2.83 -18.92
C ALA A 41 22.14 2.89 -19.24
N ALA A 42 21.28 2.92 -18.22
CA ALA A 42 19.83 3.00 -18.34
C ALA A 42 19.29 4.45 -18.44
N GLY A 43 20.15 5.47 -18.47
CA GLY A 43 19.73 6.89 -18.49
C GLY A 43 19.06 7.37 -17.20
N ALA A 44 19.29 6.68 -16.08
CA ALA A 44 18.75 7.01 -14.77
C ALA A 44 19.81 7.64 -13.86
N ARG A 45 19.35 8.33 -12.82
CA ARG A 45 20.20 8.99 -11.82
C ARG A 45 20.15 8.24 -10.50
N LEU A 46 21.30 7.74 -10.03
CA LEU A 46 21.42 7.26 -8.65
C LEU A 46 21.44 8.46 -7.69
N LEU A 47 20.57 8.42 -6.70
CA LEU A 47 20.52 9.42 -5.64
C LEU A 47 21.67 9.19 -4.63
N PRO A 48 22.23 10.26 -4.06
CA PRO A 48 23.21 10.12 -2.98
C PRO A 48 22.59 9.39 -1.78
N ALA A 49 23.38 8.53 -1.13
CA ALA A 49 22.95 7.86 0.10
C ALA A 49 22.61 8.92 1.17
N PRO A 50 21.58 8.71 2.02
CA PRO A 50 21.44 9.52 3.22
C PRO A 50 22.71 9.36 4.06
N GLY A 51 23.33 10.47 4.47
CA GLY A 51 24.58 10.44 5.22
C GLY A 51 24.46 9.56 6.48
N THR A 52 25.53 8.84 6.80
CA THR A 52 25.63 7.98 7.98
C THR A 52 25.26 8.76 9.25
N GLY A 53 24.12 8.42 9.85
CA GLY A 53 23.70 8.93 11.16
C GLY A 53 22.49 9.88 11.21
N GLY A 54 21.78 10.13 10.11
CA GLY A 54 20.56 10.94 10.12
C GLY A 54 19.40 10.25 9.42
N ALA A 55 18.21 10.27 10.02
CA ALA A 55 16.96 9.96 9.33
C ALA A 55 16.91 10.69 7.97
N PRO A 56 16.34 10.08 6.92
CA PRO A 56 16.26 10.72 5.61
C PRO A 56 15.62 12.11 5.78
N PRO A 57 16.14 13.16 5.11
CA PRO A 57 15.59 14.50 5.23
C PRO A 57 14.10 14.46 4.91
N GLU A 58 13.28 14.96 5.85
CA GLU A 58 11.84 15.11 5.69
C GLU A 58 11.56 15.81 4.35
N GLY A 59 10.88 15.11 3.44
CA GLY A 59 10.45 15.68 2.16
C GLY A 59 11.41 15.52 0.96
N GLY A 60 12.41 14.64 1.02
CA GLY A 60 13.17 14.27 -0.19
C GLY A 60 12.31 13.59 -1.28
N PRO A 61 12.59 13.79 -2.58
CA PRO A 61 11.81 13.16 -3.64
C PRO A 61 11.86 11.62 -3.50
N ALA A 62 10.70 10.97 -3.67
CA ALA A 62 10.63 9.52 -3.79
C ALA A 62 11.43 9.09 -5.03
N ALA A 63 12.30 8.08 -4.87
CA ALA A 63 12.97 7.47 -6.01
C ALA A 63 11.94 6.68 -6.83
N ASP A 64 12.14 6.60 -8.14
CA ASP A 64 11.29 5.79 -9.03
C ASP A 64 11.60 4.27 -8.87
N LEU A 65 12.79 3.92 -8.37
CA LEU A 65 13.17 2.56 -7.97
C LEU A 65 14.03 2.57 -6.70
N GLU A 66 13.70 1.72 -5.74
CA GLU A 66 14.48 1.49 -4.52
C GLU A 66 15.28 0.18 -4.67
N LEU A 67 16.58 0.24 -4.39
CA LEU A 67 17.50 -0.88 -4.31
C LEU A 67 17.94 -1.03 -2.86
N LEU A 68 17.93 -2.26 -2.36
CA LEU A 68 18.34 -2.58 -0.99
C LEU A 68 19.49 -3.56 -1.05
N ASP A 69 20.66 -3.18 -0.52
CA ASP A 69 21.75 -4.11 -0.27
C ASP A 69 21.30 -5.15 0.76
N VAL A 70 21.43 -6.43 0.41
CA VAL A 70 21.10 -7.55 1.30
C VAL A 70 21.79 -7.43 2.67
N ARG A 71 23.00 -6.88 2.73
CA ARG A 71 23.76 -6.69 3.97
C ARG A 71 23.21 -5.57 4.84
N ALA A 72 22.52 -4.61 4.24
CA ALA A 72 21.87 -3.48 4.92
C ALA A 72 20.37 -3.71 5.13
N ALA A 73 19.82 -4.86 4.72
CA ALA A 73 18.41 -5.16 4.73
C ALA A 73 17.85 -5.40 6.15
N ALA A 74 17.70 -4.33 6.94
CA ALA A 74 17.03 -4.35 8.23
C ALA A 74 15.55 -3.97 8.10
N GLY A 75 14.64 -4.83 8.57
CA GLY A 75 13.19 -4.57 8.56
C GLY A 75 12.50 -4.85 7.21
N PRO A 76 11.25 -4.39 7.04
CA PRO A 76 10.47 -4.59 5.81
C PRO A 76 10.95 -3.66 4.68
N ALA A 77 10.99 -4.19 3.46
CA ALA A 77 11.30 -3.43 2.25
C ALA A 77 10.02 -2.87 1.63
N ARG A 78 10.12 -1.71 0.97
CA ARG A 78 8.97 -1.17 0.21
C ARG A 78 8.61 -2.10 -0.96
N PRO A 79 7.34 -2.21 -1.37
CA PRO A 79 6.95 -3.04 -2.50
C PRO A 79 7.60 -2.50 -3.77
N GLY A 80 8.05 -3.40 -4.63
CA GLY A 80 8.84 -3.07 -5.82
C GLY A 80 10.32 -2.79 -5.56
N THR A 81 10.79 -2.81 -4.31
CA THR A 81 12.23 -2.77 -3.99
C THR A 81 12.94 -3.98 -4.58
N VAL A 82 14.07 -3.76 -5.24
CA VAL A 82 14.93 -4.85 -5.72
C VAL A 82 16.02 -5.09 -4.69
N LEU A 83 16.14 -6.33 -4.24
CA LEU A 83 17.22 -6.74 -3.36
C LEU A 83 18.47 -6.94 -4.23
N VAL A 84 19.54 -6.23 -3.91
CA VAL A 84 20.83 -6.32 -4.62
C VAL A 84 21.86 -6.98 -3.71
N GLY A 85 22.71 -7.81 -4.30
CA GLY A 85 23.78 -8.48 -3.60
C GLY A 85 24.76 -9.11 -4.58
N ARG A 86 25.75 -9.81 -4.07
CA ARG A 86 26.77 -10.53 -4.82
C ARG A 86 26.56 -12.04 -4.70
N SER A 87 27.20 -12.79 -5.59
CA SER A 87 27.10 -14.25 -5.61
C SER A 87 27.52 -14.91 -4.29
N GLU A 88 28.45 -14.28 -3.58
CA GLU A 88 28.98 -14.70 -2.29
C GLU A 88 28.13 -14.28 -1.08
N ASP A 89 27.05 -13.51 -1.27
CA ASP A 89 26.22 -13.07 -0.16
C ASP A 89 25.28 -14.19 0.32
N PRO A 90 25.51 -14.75 1.53
CA PRO A 90 24.70 -15.83 2.03
C PRO A 90 23.28 -15.36 2.34
N GLY A 91 22.30 -16.18 2.02
CA GLY A 91 20.89 -15.92 2.36
C GLY A 91 20.21 -14.84 1.53
N LEU A 92 20.78 -14.42 0.39
CA LEU A 92 20.15 -13.44 -0.51
C LEU A 92 18.71 -13.83 -0.90
N TRP A 93 18.51 -15.10 -1.27
CA TRP A 93 17.20 -15.62 -1.65
C TRP A 93 16.25 -15.79 -0.46
N ASP A 94 16.78 -16.22 0.69
CA ASP A 94 16.01 -16.36 1.92
C ASP A 94 15.51 -14.98 2.39
N ARG A 95 16.39 -13.97 2.34
CA ARG A 95 16.05 -12.59 2.70
C ARG A 95 15.03 -12.00 1.72
N ALA A 96 15.17 -12.27 0.42
CA ALA A 96 14.17 -11.86 -0.56
C ALA A 96 12.79 -12.49 -0.26
N ALA A 97 12.76 -13.76 0.16
CA ALA A 97 11.52 -14.44 0.56
C ALA A 97 10.92 -13.85 1.84
N GLU A 98 11.73 -13.56 2.87
CA GLU A 98 11.30 -12.91 4.11
C GLU A 98 10.73 -11.50 3.87
N LEU A 99 11.30 -10.78 2.90
CA LEU A 99 10.82 -9.47 2.45
C LEU A 99 9.59 -9.59 1.52
N GLY A 100 9.04 -10.80 1.37
CA GLY A 100 7.85 -11.14 0.61
C GLY A 100 8.07 -11.19 -0.89
N GLY A 101 9.20 -11.76 -1.32
CA GLY A 101 9.47 -12.09 -2.72
C GLY A 101 9.98 -10.92 -3.54
N CYS A 102 10.82 -10.05 -2.95
CA CYS A 102 11.49 -8.99 -3.70
C CYS A 102 12.24 -9.57 -4.91
N PRO A 103 12.20 -8.91 -6.09
CA PRO A 103 13.09 -9.25 -7.18
C PRO A 103 14.55 -9.15 -6.72
N VAL A 104 15.38 -10.11 -7.11
CA VAL A 104 16.78 -10.20 -6.72
C VAL A 104 17.68 -9.94 -7.92
N ALA A 105 18.64 -9.02 -7.77
CA ALA A 105 19.72 -8.82 -8.72
C ALA A 105 21.07 -9.17 -8.08
N VAL A 106 21.64 -10.28 -8.53
CA VAL A 106 23.02 -10.67 -8.21
C VAL A 106 23.94 -9.89 -9.14
N LEU A 107 24.73 -8.98 -8.60
CA LEU A 107 25.63 -8.13 -9.38
C LEU A 107 27.08 -8.66 -9.33
N PRO A 108 27.83 -8.58 -10.45
CA PRO A 108 27.50 -7.88 -11.70
C PRO A 108 26.65 -8.67 -12.72
N GLU A 109 26.38 -9.95 -12.50
CA GLU A 109 25.78 -10.86 -13.50
C GLU A 109 24.40 -10.41 -13.99
N ALA A 110 23.56 -9.87 -13.10
CA ALA A 110 22.21 -9.39 -13.37
C ALA A 110 22.16 -7.90 -13.78
N ALA A 111 23.30 -7.26 -14.12
CA ALA A 111 23.36 -5.84 -14.47
C ALA A 111 22.44 -5.47 -15.64
N GLY A 112 22.33 -6.33 -16.66
CA GLY A 112 21.44 -6.09 -17.81
C GLY A 112 19.96 -6.11 -17.43
N TRP A 113 19.54 -7.12 -16.65
CA TRP A 113 18.17 -7.19 -16.11
C TRP A 113 17.85 -5.99 -15.21
N LEU A 114 18.80 -5.59 -14.35
CA LEU A 114 18.63 -4.41 -13.52
C LEU A 114 18.53 -3.12 -14.36
N ALA A 115 19.30 -3.01 -15.45
CA ALA A 115 19.24 -1.88 -16.37
C ALA A 115 17.86 -1.78 -17.06
N GLU A 116 17.29 -2.90 -17.51
CA GLU A 116 15.93 -2.96 -18.06
C GLU A 116 14.90 -2.49 -17.01
N ARG A 117 15.03 -2.99 -15.78
CA ARG A 117 14.16 -2.61 -14.66
C ARG A 117 14.26 -1.13 -14.32
N VAL A 118 15.47 -0.56 -14.33
CA VAL A 118 15.74 0.87 -14.12
C VAL A 118 15.18 1.71 -15.27
N ALA A 119 15.30 1.24 -16.52
CA ALA A 119 14.67 1.86 -17.68
C ALA A 119 13.13 1.73 -17.65
N GLY A 120 12.59 0.88 -16.76
CA GLY A 120 11.18 0.54 -16.60
C GLY A 120 10.61 -0.31 -17.73
N ALA A 121 11.47 -1.04 -18.43
CA ALA A 121 11.09 -2.21 -19.19
C ALA A 121 10.98 -3.36 -18.18
N ASP A 122 9.76 -3.78 -17.87
CA ASP A 122 9.52 -4.99 -17.12
C ASP A 122 9.11 -6.10 -18.12
N PRO A 123 9.92 -7.15 -18.34
CA PRO A 123 9.62 -8.22 -19.30
C PRO A 123 8.34 -9.00 -19.01
N GLY A 124 7.74 -8.82 -17.82
CA GLY A 124 6.45 -9.41 -17.43
C GLY A 124 5.26 -8.44 -17.38
N ALA A 125 5.44 -7.14 -17.67
CA ALA A 125 4.38 -6.14 -17.51
C ALA A 125 3.60 -5.89 -18.81
N GLY A 126 2.52 -6.65 -19.00
CA GLY A 126 1.42 -6.28 -19.89
C GLY A 126 0.52 -5.16 -19.31
N GLY A 127 1.03 -4.30 -18.43
CA GLY A 127 0.27 -3.24 -17.74
C GLY A 127 1.00 -1.90 -17.82
N ALA A 128 0.24 -0.84 -18.08
CA ALA A 128 0.72 0.53 -18.30
C ALA A 128 1.75 1.00 -17.24
N PRO A 129 2.67 1.92 -17.61
CA PRO A 129 3.68 2.44 -16.69
C PRO A 129 3.02 3.21 -15.53
N GLY A 130 3.02 2.59 -14.35
CA GLY A 130 2.46 3.13 -13.11
C GLY A 130 1.60 2.07 -12.41
N GLY A 131 2.20 1.26 -11.55
CA GLY A 131 1.46 0.31 -10.72
C GLY A 131 0.38 0.98 -9.88
N GLY A 132 -0.57 0.20 -9.40
CA GLY A 132 -1.61 0.62 -8.47
C GLY A 132 -1.07 1.33 -7.23
N ARG A 133 -1.95 2.08 -6.56
CA ARG A 133 -1.62 2.73 -5.30
C ARG A 133 -2.00 1.84 -4.12
N VAL A 134 -1.15 1.77 -3.10
CA VAL A 134 -1.41 1.05 -1.86
C VAL A 134 -1.69 2.06 -0.74
N LEU A 135 -2.93 2.08 -0.24
CA LEU A 135 -3.40 2.99 0.81
C LEU A 135 -3.69 2.19 2.08
N GLY A 136 -2.89 2.40 3.12
CA GLY A 136 -3.13 1.81 4.43
C GLY A 136 -4.15 2.60 5.25
N VAL A 137 -4.91 1.92 6.10
CA VAL A 137 -5.82 2.53 7.08
C VAL A 137 -5.50 1.95 8.46
N LEU A 138 -5.13 2.81 9.40
CA LEU A 138 -4.71 2.41 10.75
C LEU A 138 -5.59 3.07 11.81
N GLY A 139 -6.10 2.29 12.76
CA GLY A 139 -6.78 2.81 13.94
C GLY A 139 -5.77 3.28 14.99
N ALA A 140 -5.79 4.58 15.33
CA ALA A 140 -4.99 5.11 16.46
C ALA A 140 -5.41 4.50 17.80
N VAL A 141 -6.69 4.11 17.91
CA VAL A 141 -7.28 3.37 19.03
C VAL A 141 -8.17 2.25 18.50
N GLY A 142 -8.43 1.23 19.32
CA GLY A 142 -9.45 0.23 19.03
C GLY A 142 -10.83 0.88 18.88
N GLY A 143 -11.60 0.45 17.88
CA GLY A 143 -12.95 1.00 17.61
C GLY A 143 -12.97 2.39 16.99
N ALA A 144 -11.85 2.92 16.47
CA ALA A 144 -11.82 4.21 15.79
C ALA A 144 -12.59 4.25 14.46
N GLY A 145 -12.94 3.09 13.89
CA GLY A 145 -13.59 2.96 12.59
C GLY A 145 -12.62 2.79 11.42
N ALA A 146 -11.40 2.28 11.66
CA ALA A 146 -10.41 2.03 10.62
C ALA A 146 -10.90 1.02 9.57
N SER A 147 -11.34 -0.17 10.00
CA SER A 147 -11.90 -1.20 9.12
C SER A 147 -13.12 -0.70 8.35
N THR A 148 -14.01 0.05 9.02
CA THR A 148 -15.16 0.69 8.37
C THR A 148 -14.74 1.66 7.26
N LEU A 149 -13.76 2.52 7.54
CA LEU A 149 -13.24 3.45 6.55
C LEU A 149 -12.56 2.71 5.40
N ALA A 150 -11.79 1.65 5.69
CA ALA A 150 -11.13 0.83 4.67
C ALA A 150 -12.15 0.24 3.69
N CYS A 151 -13.25 -0.35 4.20
CA CYS A 151 -14.35 -0.86 3.38
C CYS A 151 -14.93 0.24 2.48
N TRP A 152 -15.19 1.44 3.01
CA TRP A 152 -15.78 2.53 2.25
C TRP A 152 -14.84 3.17 1.24
N LEU A 153 -13.54 3.28 1.53
CA LEU A 153 -12.55 3.76 0.58
C LEU A 153 -12.42 2.79 -0.60
N ALA A 154 -12.38 1.49 -0.31
CA ALA A 154 -12.28 0.46 -1.34
C ALA A 154 -13.54 0.42 -2.21
N ASP A 155 -14.75 0.42 -1.63
CA ASP A 155 -16.02 0.46 -2.38
C ASP A 155 -16.18 1.79 -3.15
N GLY A 156 -15.83 2.92 -2.53
CA GLY A 156 -15.92 4.24 -3.16
C GLY A 156 -14.95 4.43 -4.34
N ALA A 157 -13.88 3.65 -4.39
CA ALA A 157 -12.93 3.60 -5.50
C ALA A 157 -13.18 2.44 -6.47
N ALA A 158 -14.08 1.50 -6.14
CA ALA A 158 -14.38 0.33 -6.97
C ALA A 158 -15.21 0.75 -8.20
N GLY A 159 -14.53 1.20 -9.24
CA GLY A 159 -15.12 1.56 -10.54
C GLY A 159 -14.55 0.75 -11.69
N GLU A 160 -15.25 0.75 -12.83
CA GLU A 160 -14.91 -0.07 -14.01
C GLU A 160 -13.56 0.30 -14.63
N THR A 161 -13.14 1.58 -14.56
CA THR A 161 -11.93 2.06 -15.23
C THR A 161 -10.64 1.84 -14.45
N ARG A 162 -10.73 1.69 -13.12
CA ARG A 162 -9.57 1.37 -12.25
C ARG A 162 -10.07 0.50 -11.09
N PRO A 163 -9.82 -0.83 -11.14
CA PRO A 163 -10.30 -1.72 -10.12
C PRO A 163 -9.71 -1.40 -8.75
N ALA A 164 -10.48 -1.64 -7.69
CA ALA A 164 -10.04 -1.54 -6.31
C ALA A 164 -10.13 -2.89 -5.60
N VAL A 165 -9.25 -3.11 -4.63
CA VAL A 165 -9.26 -4.30 -3.77
C VAL A 165 -9.04 -3.89 -2.31
N LEU A 166 -9.78 -4.56 -1.42
CA LEU A 166 -9.63 -4.43 0.02
C LEU A 166 -8.82 -5.61 0.58
N VAL A 167 -7.83 -5.32 1.43
CA VAL A 167 -6.98 -6.33 2.05
C VAL A 167 -7.06 -6.17 3.56
N ASP A 168 -7.49 -7.21 4.25
CA ASP A 168 -7.45 -7.32 5.70
C ASP A 168 -6.02 -7.68 6.15
N ALA A 169 -5.35 -6.78 6.86
CA ALA A 169 -4.05 -7.05 7.48
C ALA A 169 -4.13 -7.08 9.02
N ASP A 170 -5.32 -7.17 9.61
CA ASP A 170 -5.49 -7.44 11.05
C ASP A 170 -5.64 -8.95 11.28
N ARG A 171 -4.49 -9.62 11.41
CA ARG A 171 -4.41 -11.06 11.71
C ARG A 171 -5.15 -11.46 12.99
N GLU A 172 -5.26 -10.55 13.94
CA GLU A 172 -5.94 -10.79 15.23
C GLU A 172 -7.42 -10.37 15.17
N GLY A 173 -7.92 -9.97 14.00
CA GLY A 173 -9.32 -9.65 13.74
C GLY A 173 -10.17 -10.90 13.52
N CYS A 174 -11.49 -10.70 13.34
CA CYS A 174 -12.44 -11.76 13.02
C CYS A 174 -12.69 -11.93 11.51
N GLY A 175 -11.91 -11.24 10.67
CA GLY A 175 -12.10 -11.12 9.24
C GLY A 175 -12.94 -9.91 8.85
N ILE A 176 -12.44 -9.13 7.89
CA ILE A 176 -13.17 -7.98 7.32
C ILE A 176 -14.43 -8.41 6.54
N ASP A 177 -14.51 -9.67 6.13
CA ASP A 177 -15.68 -10.25 5.46
C ASP A 177 -16.96 -10.21 6.32
N VAL A 178 -16.83 -10.24 7.65
CA VAL A 178 -17.96 -10.06 8.58
C VAL A 178 -18.55 -8.65 8.45
N LEU A 179 -17.71 -7.63 8.34
CA LEU A 179 -18.17 -6.24 8.14
C LEU A 179 -18.83 -6.05 6.76
N LEU A 180 -18.43 -6.85 5.77
CA LEU A 180 -19.01 -6.84 4.43
C LEU A 180 -20.29 -7.67 4.33
N GLY A 181 -20.59 -8.54 5.31
CA GLY A 181 -21.70 -9.49 5.25
C GLY A 181 -21.50 -10.57 4.19
N THR A 182 -20.25 -11.01 4.01
CA THR A 182 -19.84 -11.92 2.94
C THR A 182 -19.12 -13.18 3.47
N GLU A 183 -19.41 -13.59 4.69
CA GLU A 183 -18.74 -14.68 5.40
C GLU A 183 -18.87 -16.02 4.68
N GLU A 184 -20.02 -16.24 4.03
CA GLU A 184 -20.35 -17.45 3.26
C GLU A 184 -19.89 -17.38 1.80
N GLN A 185 -19.31 -16.27 1.35
CA GLN A 185 -18.83 -16.16 -0.02
C GLN A 185 -17.55 -16.96 -0.24
N ASP A 186 -17.56 -17.76 -1.31
CA ASP A 186 -16.38 -18.46 -1.80
C ASP A 186 -15.34 -17.47 -2.35
N GLY A 187 -14.07 -17.77 -2.10
CA GLY A 187 -12.93 -17.03 -2.61
C GLY A 187 -11.70 -17.24 -1.74
N LEU A 188 -10.56 -16.84 -2.27
CA LEU A 188 -9.27 -17.02 -1.61
C LEU A 188 -9.18 -16.21 -0.31
N ARG A 189 -8.67 -16.83 0.76
CA ARG A 189 -8.43 -16.21 2.06
C ARG A 189 -6.98 -16.37 2.51
N TRP A 190 -6.56 -15.64 3.54
CA TRP A 190 -5.19 -15.72 4.06
C TRP A 190 -4.75 -17.15 4.43
N PRO A 191 -5.57 -17.98 5.11
CA PRO A 191 -5.18 -19.35 5.42
C PRO A 191 -4.94 -20.24 4.20
N ASP A 192 -5.56 -19.94 3.05
CA ASP A 192 -5.29 -20.66 1.80
C ASP A 192 -3.93 -20.27 1.23
N LEU A 193 -3.61 -18.97 1.25
CA LEU A 193 -2.32 -18.45 0.80
C LEU A 193 -1.15 -18.93 1.66
N LEU A 194 -1.35 -19.11 2.97
CA LEU A 194 -0.34 -19.65 3.88
C LEU A 194 0.03 -21.12 3.56
N ARG A 195 -0.83 -21.86 2.86
CA ARG A 195 -0.58 -23.25 2.46
C ARG A 195 0.13 -23.37 1.11
N VAL A 196 0.23 -22.27 0.36
CA VAL A 196 0.86 -22.24 -0.96
C VAL A 196 2.30 -21.78 -0.83
N ALA A 197 3.24 -22.58 -1.30
CA ALA A 197 4.64 -22.20 -1.40
C ALA A 197 4.93 -21.56 -2.76
N GLY A 198 5.69 -20.47 -2.78
CA GLY A 198 6.19 -19.83 -4.00
C GLY A 198 5.66 -18.41 -4.23
N PRO A 199 6.06 -17.78 -5.35
CA PRO A 199 5.69 -16.41 -5.68
C PRO A 199 4.19 -16.28 -5.96
N VAL A 200 3.61 -15.15 -5.55
CA VAL A 200 2.21 -14.82 -5.80
C VAL A 200 2.12 -14.00 -7.09
N HIS A 201 1.45 -14.55 -8.12
CA HIS A 201 1.28 -13.89 -9.40
C HIS A 201 -0.05 -13.15 -9.50
N ALA A 202 -0.03 -11.92 -10.03
CA ALA A 202 -1.22 -11.07 -10.16
C ALA A 202 -2.33 -11.75 -10.98
N GLU A 203 -1.99 -12.38 -12.10
CA GLU A 203 -2.91 -13.07 -13.01
C GLU A 203 -3.65 -14.24 -12.36
N GLN A 204 -3.06 -14.86 -11.34
CA GLN A 204 -3.65 -15.98 -10.60
C GLN A 204 -4.40 -15.48 -9.37
N LEU A 205 -3.82 -14.52 -8.65
CA LEU A 205 -4.38 -13.97 -7.43
C LEU A 205 -5.71 -13.23 -7.70
N TRP A 206 -5.71 -12.33 -8.69
CA TRP A 206 -6.85 -11.44 -8.96
C TRP A 206 -8.18 -12.15 -9.25
N PRO A 207 -8.25 -13.19 -10.12
CA PRO A 207 -9.50 -13.91 -10.36
C PRO A 207 -9.91 -14.80 -9.19
N ALA A 208 -8.99 -15.17 -8.29
CA ALA A 208 -9.27 -16.03 -7.14
C ALA A 208 -9.87 -15.29 -5.93
N LEU A 209 -9.78 -13.95 -5.90
CA LEU A 209 -10.33 -13.15 -4.80
C LEU A 209 -11.85 -13.19 -4.73
N ALA A 210 -12.36 -13.18 -3.50
CA ALA A 210 -13.78 -13.00 -3.23
C ALA A 210 -14.28 -11.62 -3.67
N ARG A 211 -15.60 -11.51 -3.89
CA ARG A 211 -16.22 -10.32 -4.50
C ARG A 211 -17.57 -9.96 -3.91
N THR A 212 -17.74 -8.68 -3.60
CA THR A 212 -19.04 -8.07 -3.32
C THR A 212 -19.29 -6.90 -4.28
N GLY A 213 -20.22 -7.10 -5.22
CA GLY A 213 -20.42 -6.17 -6.34
C GLY A 213 -19.13 -5.94 -7.16
N PRO A 214 -18.69 -4.67 -7.33
CA PRO A 214 -17.44 -4.35 -8.05
C PRO A 214 -16.18 -4.56 -7.19
N LEU A 215 -16.32 -4.62 -5.86
CA LEU A 215 -15.21 -4.70 -4.92
C LEU A 215 -14.70 -6.15 -4.82
N ARG A 216 -13.38 -6.31 -4.94
CA ARG A 216 -12.67 -7.53 -4.53
C ARG A 216 -12.11 -7.36 -3.13
N TRP A 217 -11.99 -8.46 -2.41
CA TRP A 217 -11.39 -8.43 -1.08
C TRP A 217 -10.61 -9.70 -0.76
N LEU A 218 -9.62 -9.57 0.12
CA LEU A 218 -8.86 -10.64 0.75
C LEU A 218 -8.96 -10.48 2.27
N SER A 219 -9.51 -11.48 2.95
CA SER A 219 -9.82 -11.44 4.38
C SER A 219 -9.12 -12.55 5.15
N TRP A 220 -8.90 -12.35 6.44
CA TRP A 220 -8.75 -13.47 7.36
C TRP A 220 -10.07 -14.21 7.53
N ASP A 221 -10.02 -15.43 8.03
CA ASP A 221 -11.20 -16.15 8.50
C ASP A 221 -11.16 -16.30 10.03
N ARG A 222 -12.02 -17.15 10.57
CA ARG A 222 -12.14 -17.37 12.02
C ARG A 222 -11.25 -18.52 12.52
N SER A 223 -10.39 -19.07 11.67
CA SER A 223 -9.42 -20.08 12.09
C SER A 223 -8.31 -19.44 12.91
N LEU A 224 -7.72 -20.21 13.83
CA LEU A 224 -6.56 -19.72 14.57
C LEU A 224 -5.41 -19.47 13.58
N PRO A 225 -4.80 -18.27 13.58
CA PRO A 225 -3.70 -17.99 12.69
C PRO A 225 -2.52 -18.94 12.97
N GLY A 226 -2.08 -19.71 11.97
CA GLY A 226 -0.93 -20.62 12.11
C GLY A 226 0.40 -19.87 12.32
N ASP A 227 1.44 -20.53 12.82
CA ASP A 227 2.63 -19.89 13.40
C ASP A 227 3.49 -19.00 12.47
N GLY A 228 3.25 -19.00 11.15
CA GLY A 228 4.03 -18.23 10.17
C GLY A 228 3.45 -16.85 9.84
N PRO A 229 4.27 -15.84 9.50
CA PRO A 229 3.78 -14.52 9.06
C PRO A 229 2.97 -14.64 7.77
N ALA A 230 1.94 -13.81 7.61
CA ALA A 230 1.22 -13.75 6.35
C ALA A 230 2.11 -13.14 5.24
N PRO A 231 1.97 -13.59 3.98
CA PRO A 231 2.80 -13.15 2.86
C PRO A 231 2.39 -11.75 2.35
N TYR A 232 2.22 -10.78 3.25
CA TYR A 232 1.76 -9.43 2.93
C TYR A 232 2.54 -8.76 1.80
N PRO A 233 3.89 -8.75 1.77
CA PRO A 233 4.59 -7.99 0.73
C PRO A 233 4.37 -8.58 -0.66
N GLY A 234 4.42 -9.91 -0.81
CA GLY A 234 4.22 -10.57 -2.10
C GLY A 234 2.80 -10.42 -2.62
N VAL A 235 1.81 -10.55 -1.73
CA VAL A 235 0.39 -10.36 -2.07
C VAL A 235 0.10 -8.91 -2.42
N LEU A 236 0.55 -7.93 -1.62
CA LEU A 236 0.31 -6.51 -1.90
C LEU A 236 0.98 -6.08 -3.20
N GLU A 237 2.18 -6.58 -3.50
CA GLU A 237 2.85 -6.33 -4.78
C GLU A 237 2.09 -6.93 -5.98
N ALA A 238 1.58 -8.16 -5.85
CA ALA A 238 0.75 -8.76 -6.89
C ALA A 238 -0.56 -7.97 -7.11
N LEU A 239 -1.22 -7.55 -6.03
CA LEU A 239 -2.43 -6.73 -6.09
C LEU A 239 -2.16 -5.34 -6.65
N ARG A 240 -0.98 -4.77 -6.37
CA ARG A 240 -0.54 -3.49 -6.93
C ARG A 240 -0.48 -3.53 -8.46
N ARG A 241 -0.15 -4.68 -9.05
CA ARG A 241 -0.13 -4.87 -10.52
C ARG A 241 -1.52 -5.10 -11.10
N ALA A 242 -2.44 -5.67 -10.33
CA ALA A 242 -3.79 -6.02 -10.78
C ALA A 242 -4.83 -4.90 -10.56
N ALA A 243 -4.65 -4.06 -9.54
CA ALA A 243 -5.60 -3.04 -9.12
C ALA A 243 -5.06 -1.62 -9.34
N GLY A 244 -5.96 -0.66 -9.61
CA GLY A 244 -5.61 0.76 -9.54
C GLY A 244 -5.47 1.27 -8.10
N LEU A 245 -6.15 0.63 -7.15
CA LEU A 245 -6.07 0.91 -5.72
C LEU A 245 -6.12 -0.38 -4.89
N VAL A 246 -5.18 -0.53 -3.97
CA VAL A 246 -5.18 -1.54 -2.91
C VAL A 246 -5.40 -0.80 -1.60
N VAL A 247 -6.52 -1.04 -0.92
CA VAL A 247 -6.79 -0.49 0.43
C VAL A 247 -6.47 -1.56 1.44
N VAL A 248 -5.55 -1.28 2.36
CA VAL A 248 -5.09 -2.22 3.39
C VAL A 248 -5.64 -1.78 4.74
N ASP A 249 -6.50 -2.60 5.34
CA ASP A 249 -6.88 -2.43 6.74
C ASP A 249 -5.73 -2.94 7.62
N LEU A 250 -4.96 -2.02 8.20
CA LEU A 250 -3.83 -2.34 9.07
C LEU A 250 -4.28 -2.68 10.49
N GLY A 251 -5.59 -2.57 10.78
CA GLY A 251 -6.15 -2.82 12.09
C GLY A 251 -5.70 -1.80 13.13
N ARG A 252 -5.22 -2.31 14.26
CA ARG A 252 -4.83 -1.51 15.44
C ARG A 252 -3.37 -1.08 15.40
N CYS A 253 -3.08 0.07 16.00
CA CYS A 253 -1.72 0.57 16.21
C CYS A 253 -0.87 -0.40 17.06
N ALA A 254 -0.08 -1.26 16.41
CA ALA A 254 0.84 -2.25 16.98
C ALA A 254 2.11 -2.41 16.11
N PRO A 255 3.24 -2.92 16.64
CA PRO A 255 4.47 -3.10 15.87
C PRO A 255 4.30 -3.85 14.54
N GLU A 256 3.45 -4.86 14.52
CA GLU A 256 3.13 -5.68 13.35
C GLU A 256 2.47 -4.84 12.25
N ALA A 257 1.55 -3.95 12.63
CA ALA A 257 0.91 -3.01 11.71
C ALA A 257 1.91 -2.02 11.11
N ALA A 258 2.97 -1.64 11.83
CA ALA A 258 4.03 -0.76 11.31
C ALA A 258 4.82 -1.44 10.18
N ALA A 259 5.07 -2.74 10.30
CA ALA A 259 5.76 -3.50 9.27
C ALA A 259 4.95 -3.58 7.96
N THR A 260 3.65 -3.84 8.07
CA THR A 260 2.74 -3.82 6.91
C THR A 260 2.51 -2.40 6.39
N ALA A 261 2.48 -1.39 7.26
CA ALA A 261 2.35 0.02 6.85
C ALA A 261 3.52 0.49 5.99
N ALA A 262 4.74 -0.04 6.20
CA ALA A 262 5.89 0.23 5.35
C ALA A 262 5.69 -0.24 3.90
N LEU A 263 4.70 -1.10 3.65
CA LEU A 263 4.29 -1.56 2.33
C LEU A 263 3.29 -0.61 1.64
N CYS A 264 2.80 0.39 2.35
CA CYS A 264 1.83 1.35 1.82
C CYS A 264 2.52 2.60 1.26
N ASP A 265 1.93 3.21 0.24
CA ASP A 265 2.39 4.51 -0.28
C ASP A 265 2.03 5.65 0.67
N GLU A 266 0.91 5.50 1.37
CA GLU A 266 0.42 6.43 2.39
C GLU A 266 -0.51 5.71 3.36
N VAL A 267 -0.58 6.18 4.61
CA VAL A 267 -1.45 5.65 5.66
C VAL A 267 -2.42 6.71 6.18
N LEU A 268 -3.71 6.37 6.23
CA LEU A 268 -4.72 7.16 6.92
C LEU A 268 -4.83 6.70 8.37
N VAL A 269 -4.43 7.57 9.31
CA VAL A 269 -4.54 7.33 10.75
C VAL A 269 -5.90 7.81 11.23
N VAL A 270 -6.78 6.88 11.57
CA VAL A 270 -8.15 7.17 12.04
C VAL A 270 -8.15 7.34 13.56
N ALA A 271 -8.62 8.49 14.03
CA ALA A 271 -8.63 8.81 15.46
C ALA A 271 -9.90 9.56 15.87
N PRO A 272 -10.54 9.21 17.02
CA PRO A 272 -11.66 9.97 17.54
C PRO A 272 -11.28 11.43 17.83
N ARG A 273 -12.22 12.36 17.64
CA ARG A 273 -12.07 13.80 17.97
C ARG A 273 -12.15 14.07 19.47
N THR A 274 -11.20 13.49 20.21
CA THR A 274 -11.02 13.60 21.65
C THR A 274 -9.54 13.83 21.94
N VAL A 275 -9.21 14.42 23.09
CA VAL A 275 -7.80 14.58 23.52
C VAL A 275 -7.06 13.25 23.53
N ARG A 276 -7.68 12.18 24.06
CA ARG A 276 -7.08 10.84 24.08
C ARG A 276 -6.86 10.28 22.68
N GLY A 277 -7.81 10.50 21.76
CA GLY A 277 -7.71 10.10 20.37
C GLY A 277 -6.55 10.79 19.64
N VAL A 278 -6.38 12.10 19.82
CA VAL A 278 -5.26 12.86 19.24
C VAL A 278 -3.91 12.41 19.81
N LEU A 279 -3.82 12.20 21.13
CA LEU A 279 -2.58 11.68 21.74
C LEU A 279 -2.24 10.26 21.25
N ALA A 280 -3.26 9.41 21.04
CA ALA A 280 -3.07 8.10 20.44
C ALA A 280 -2.62 8.19 18.97
N ALA A 281 -3.16 9.15 18.20
CA ALA A 281 -2.72 9.40 16.83
C ALA A 281 -1.26 9.88 16.77
N ARG A 282 -0.81 10.69 17.73
CA ARG A 282 0.61 11.07 17.86
C ARG A 282 1.50 9.84 18.09
N ARG A 283 1.05 8.89 18.91
CA ARG A 283 1.76 7.61 19.11
C ARG A 283 1.79 6.79 17.83
N ALA A 284 0.68 6.72 17.10
CA ALA A 284 0.61 6.04 15.81
C ALA A 284 1.55 6.67 14.78
N ALA A 285 1.63 8.00 14.72
CA ALA A 285 2.60 8.71 13.87
C ALA A 285 4.05 8.33 14.20
N ALA A 286 4.40 8.31 15.49
CA ALA A 286 5.73 7.89 15.93
C ALA A 286 6.04 6.42 15.58
N LEU A 287 5.04 5.54 15.66
CA LEU A 287 5.16 4.14 15.27
C LEU A 287 5.38 3.96 13.76
N LEU A 288 4.67 4.74 12.93
CA LEU A 288 4.78 4.72 11.48
C LEU A 288 6.12 5.28 10.97
N GLY A 289 6.78 6.13 11.78
CA GLY A 289 8.08 6.69 11.46
C GLY A 289 8.08 7.43 10.11
N PRO A 290 8.87 7.00 9.11
CA PRO A 290 8.99 7.70 7.83
C PRO A 290 7.85 7.39 6.84
N VAL A 291 6.90 6.52 7.17
CA VAL A 291 5.78 6.20 6.28
C VAL A 291 4.88 7.43 6.13
N PRO A 292 4.61 7.90 4.89
CA PRO A 292 3.71 9.03 4.68
C PRO A 292 2.35 8.77 5.33
N ALA A 293 1.88 9.70 6.15
CA ALA A 293 0.64 9.51 6.89
C ALA A 293 -0.18 10.80 7.00
N ARG A 294 -1.51 10.63 7.05
CA ARG A 294 -2.46 11.73 7.29
C ARG A 294 -3.46 11.34 8.36
N LEU A 295 -3.88 12.34 9.13
CA LEU A 295 -4.90 12.17 10.15
C LEU A 295 -6.31 12.21 9.53
N VAL A 296 -7.16 11.28 9.99
CA VAL A 296 -8.60 11.27 9.74
C VAL A 296 -9.34 11.41 11.07
N PRO A 297 -9.77 12.63 11.43
CA PRO A 297 -10.57 12.86 12.62
C PRO A 297 -11.95 12.21 12.46
N ALA A 298 -12.25 11.21 13.29
CA ALA A 298 -13.45 10.39 13.18
C ALA A 298 -14.45 10.65 14.32
N GLY A 299 -15.74 10.46 14.02
CA GLY A 299 -16.82 10.47 15.00
C GLY A 299 -17.38 11.87 15.31
N LEU A 300 -17.91 12.01 16.54
CA LEU A 300 -18.44 13.28 17.06
C LEU A 300 -17.30 14.16 17.55
N ASP A 301 -17.40 15.46 17.31
CA ASP A 301 -16.52 16.45 17.92
C ASP A 301 -17.04 16.79 19.31
N VAL A 302 -16.48 16.13 20.32
CA VAL A 302 -16.93 16.26 21.71
C VAL A 302 -15.96 17.08 22.56
N ALA A 303 -14.83 17.48 21.99
CA ALA A 303 -13.74 18.14 22.70
C ALA A 303 -13.22 19.38 21.97
N ASP A 304 -14.01 19.92 21.02
CA ASP A 304 -13.66 21.05 20.16
C ASP A 304 -12.25 20.93 19.54
N VAL A 305 -11.92 19.71 19.13
CA VAL A 305 -10.60 19.39 18.57
C VAL A 305 -10.61 19.80 17.10
N ASP A 306 -10.16 21.02 16.82
CA ASP A 306 -10.00 21.49 15.45
C ASP A 306 -8.83 20.81 14.72
N ASP A 307 -8.85 20.91 13.39
CA ASP A 307 -7.87 20.27 12.52
C ASP A 307 -6.45 20.84 12.72
N ALA A 308 -6.32 22.12 13.11
CA ALA A 308 -5.03 22.78 13.29
C ALA A 308 -4.33 22.29 14.56
N PHE A 309 -5.06 22.20 15.67
CA PHE A 309 -4.60 21.62 16.92
C PHE A 309 -4.22 20.14 16.75
N ALA A 310 -5.06 19.37 16.05
CA ALA A 310 -4.80 17.97 15.79
C ALA A 310 -3.54 17.77 14.94
N ALA A 311 -3.36 18.57 13.89
CA ALA A 311 -2.16 18.55 13.04
C ALA A 311 -0.90 18.93 13.84
N ALA A 312 -0.94 20.03 14.59
CA ALA A 312 0.17 20.49 15.41
C ALA A 312 0.59 19.46 16.47
N THR A 313 -0.37 18.78 17.08
CA THR A 313 -0.11 17.79 18.13
C THR A 313 0.45 16.48 17.57
N THR A 314 -0.03 16.04 16.41
CA THR A 314 0.32 14.74 15.83
C THR A 314 1.50 14.79 14.87
N GLY A 315 1.80 15.96 14.31
CA GLY A 315 2.73 16.12 13.18
C GLY A 315 2.15 15.64 11.84
N LEU A 316 0.87 15.24 11.81
CA LEU A 316 0.22 14.71 10.60
C LEU A 316 -0.66 15.78 9.95
N ALA A 317 -0.60 15.88 8.62
CA ALA A 317 -1.58 16.66 7.87
C ALA A 317 -2.98 16.02 7.99
N VAL A 318 -4.02 16.84 8.15
CA VAL A 318 -5.40 16.35 8.21
C VAL A 318 -5.95 16.13 6.79
N ALA A 319 -6.34 14.90 6.47
CA ALA A 319 -6.93 14.55 5.17
C ALA A 319 -8.39 15.04 5.06
N GLY A 320 -9.13 14.95 6.16
CA GLY A 320 -10.54 15.33 6.27
C GLY A 320 -11.27 14.49 7.32
N PRO A 321 -12.48 14.92 7.73
CA PRO A 321 -13.21 14.23 8.77
C PRO A 321 -13.93 12.99 8.25
N LEU A 322 -14.06 11.98 9.11
CA LEU A 322 -15.03 10.89 8.96
C LEU A 322 -16.16 11.09 9.98
N ARG A 323 -17.25 11.70 9.56
CA ARG A 323 -18.28 12.16 10.50
C ARG A 323 -19.11 10.99 11.03
N PHE A 324 -19.53 11.10 12.29
CA PHE A 324 -20.44 10.14 12.90
C PHE A 324 -21.76 10.02 12.12
N ALA A 325 -22.20 8.77 11.91
CA ALA A 325 -23.49 8.41 11.37
C ALA A 325 -24.10 7.30 12.22
N GLY A 326 -25.23 7.60 12.89
CA GLY A 326 -25.86 6.67 13.84
C GLY A 326 -26.41 5.38 13.23
N SER A 327 -26.57 5.32 11.90
CA SER A 327 -26.98 4.12 11.18
C SER A 327 -25.85 3.10 11.00
N VAL A 328 -24.58 3.51 11.16
CA VAL A 328 -23.42 2.67 10.82
C VAL A 328 -23.29 1.44 11.71
N PRO A 329 -23.47 1.51 13.06
CA PRO A 329 -23.40 0.31 13.88
C PRO A 329 -24.41 -0.76 13.45
N GLY A 330 -25.67 -0.39 13.24
CA GLY A 330 -26.69 -1.34 12.77
C GLY A 330 -26.46 -1.84 11.34
N ALA A 331 -25.85 -1.03 10.48
CA ALA A 331 -25.46 -1.46 9.14
C ALA A 331 -24.32 -2.49 9.17
N ALA A 332 -23.35 -2.33 10.08
CA ALA A 332 -22.26 -3.30 10.27
C ALA A 332 -22.79 -4.67 10.74
N GLU A 333 -23.72 -4.69 11.70
CA GLU A 333 -24.33 -5.93 12.20
C GLU A 333 -25.25 -6.63 11.18
N THR A 334 -25.64 -5.94 10.11
CA THR A 334 -26.58 -6.49 9.10
C THR A 334 -25.94 -6.64 7.72
N GLY A 335 -24.61 -6.56 7.60
CA GLY A 335 -23.89 -6.70 6.33
C GLY A 335 -24.16 -5.57 5.32
N ARG A 336 -24.75 -4.45 5.76
CA ARG A 336 -25.12 -3.30 4.92
C ARG A 336 -24.14 -2.14 5.03
N LEU A 337 -22.92 -2.42 5.47
CA LEU A 337 -21.91 -1.38 5.72
C LEU A 337 -21.61 -0.57 4.47
N LEU A 338 -21.47 -1.22 3.30
CA LEU A 338 -21.20 -0.53 2.04
C LEU A 338 -22.36 0.40 1.62
N GLU A 339 -23.61 -0.02 1.86
CA GLU A 339 -24.79 0.83 1.61
C GLU A 339 -24.77 2.09 2.48
N ALA A 340 -24.40 1.96 3.76
CA ALA A 340 -24.23 3.10 4.65
C ALA A 340 -23.09 4.04 4.20
N GLY A 341 -22.04 3.49 3.59
CA GLY A 341 -20.94 4.23 2.97
C GLY A 341 -21.37 5.11 1.79
N ARG A 342 -22.38 4.64 1.03
CA ARG A 342 -22.93 5.33 -0.14
C ARG A 342 -23.93 6.44 0.22
N ALA A 343 -24.30 6.58 1.49
CA ALA A 343 -25.12 7.69 1.95
C ALA A 343 -24.43 9.03 1.64
N ARG A 344 -25.18 10.02 1.14
CA ARG A 344 -24.66 11.29 0.58
C ARG A 344 -23.58 11.98 1.42
N ARG A 345 -23.72 11.99 2.75
CA ARG A 345 -22.75 12.62 3.67
C ARG A 345 -21.46 11.80 3.75
N THR A 346 -21.59 10.50 3.99
CA THR A 346 -20.48 9.55 4.08
C THR A 346 -19.72 9.46 2.76
N ALA A 347 -20.42 9.31 1.64
CA ALA A 347 -19.82 9.27 0.31
C ALA A 347 -19.02 10.55 -0.01
N ARG A 348 -19.47 11.71 0.47
CA ARG A 348 -18.72 12.98 0.34
C ARG A 348 -17.43 12.98 1.15
N ASP A 349 -17.48 12.48 2.39
CA ASP A 349 -16.31 12.37 3.26
C ASP A 349 -15.29 11.38 2.64
N VAL A 350 -15.75 10.21 2.18
CA VAL A 350 -14.94 9.20 1.47
C VAL A 350 -14.30 9.80 0.20
N ALA A 351 -15.07 10.46 -0.65
CA ALA A 351 -14.54 11.08 -1.87
C ALA A 351 -13.52 12.19 -1.57
N ARG A 352 -13.69 12.93 -0.46
CA ARG A 352 -12.70 13.92 0.00
C ARG A 352 -11.40 13.24 0.43
N LEU A 353 -11.47 12.14 1.16
CA LEU A 353 -10.29 11.38 1.61
C LEU A 353 -9.53 10.76 0.41
N LEU A 354 -10.25 10.21 -0.57
CA LEU A 354 -9.65 9.69 -1.80
C LEU A 354 -8.97 10.78 -2.63
N ARG A 355 -9.52 12.01 -2.69
CA ARG A 355 -8.85 13.16 -3.31
C ARG A 355 -7.63 13.64 -2.53
N ALA A 356 -7.73 13.71 -1.20
CA ALA A 356 -6.64 14.15 -0.33
C ALA A 356 -5.39 13.25 -0.43
N THR A 357 -5.59 12.00 -0.85
CA THR A 357 -4.56 10.98 -1.06
C THR A 357 -4.18 10.84 -2.55
N GLY A 358 -4.72 11.66 -3.45
CA GLY A 358 -4.40 11.62 -4.88
C GLY A 358 -4.91 10.39 -5.63
N VAL A 359 -5.82 9.61 -5.03
CA VAL A 359 -6.46 8.46 -5.68
C VAL A 359 -7.50 8.92 -6.71
N LEU A 360 -8.27 9.94 -6.34
CA LEU A 360 -9.21 10.63 -7.22
C LEU A 360 -8.65 12.01 -7.60
N ALA A 361 -8.90 12.41 -8.85
CA ALA A 361 -8.65 13.76 -9.33
C ALA A 361 -9.62 14.78 -8.73
#